data_AF-A0A7S3EY54-F1
#
_entry.id   AF-A0A7S3EY54-F1
#
_cell.length_a   1.000
_cell.length_b   1.000
_cell.length_c   1.000
_cell.angle_alpha   90.00
_cell.angle_beta   90.00
_cell.angle_gamma   90.00
#
_symmetry.space_group_name_H-M   'P 1'
#
loop_
_entity.id
_entity.type
_entity.pdbx_description
1 polymer ?
#
loop_
_entity_poly.entity_id
_entity_poly.type
_entity_poly.pdbx_seq_one_letter_code
_entity_poly.pdbx_strand_id
1 'polypeptide(L)'
;PQQPAQVFQLIASACQTLGIHCGPLKTQATHWICETFDLPQSRKLRKSILGLPPIPLPAYDRFISEEESAANLSHRGGATAMPSEARALFEAALSEHGSAAPSLWLRYASWQLSLGSYSLASAIHERAIKTLRPDHHASFIEAYQANVRGI
;
A
#
# COMPACT_ATOMS: atom_id res chain seq x y z
N PRO A 1 -19.60 16.52 -14.48
CA PRO A 1 -18.82 15.46 -13.81
C PRO A 1 -19.48 14.09 -13.99
N GLN A 2 -18.79 13.12 -14.61
CA GLN A 2 -19.28 11.74 -14.63
C GLN A 2 -19.45 11.25 -13.18
N GLN A 3 -20.57 10.60 -12.88
CA GLN A 3 -20.80 10.09 -11.54
C GLN A 3 -19.81 8.94 -11.27
N PRO A 4 -19.06 8.95 -10.14
CA PRO A 4 -18.08 7.91 -9.84
C PRO A 4 -18.64 6.49 -9.96
N ALA A 5 -19.92 6.30 -9.60
CA ALA A 5 -20.63 5.04 -9.71
C ALA A 5 -20.61 4.46 -11.14
N GLN A 6 -20.82 5.28 -12.17
CA GLN A 6 -20.82 4.82 -13.57
C GLN A 6 -19.41 4.39 -14.01
N VAL A 7 -18.38 5.12 -13.57
CA VAL A 7 -16.98 4.76 -13.84
C VAL A 7 -16.62 3.42 -13.19
N PHE A 8 -17.04 3.19 -11.94
CA PHE A 8 -16.79 1.90 -11.28
C PHE A 8 -17.56 0.74 -11.89
N GLN A 9 -18.78 0.94 -12.35
CA GLN A 9 -19.52 -0.08 -13.10
C GLN A 9 -18.79 -0.46 -14.39
N LEU A 10 -18.26 0.54 -15.12
CA LEU A 10 -17.48 0.30 -16.32
C LEU A 10 -16.18 -0.47 -16.01
N ILE A 11 -15.45 -0.08 -14.97
CA ILE A 11 -14.22 -0.78 -14.54
C ILE A 11 -14.54 -2.21 -14.14
N ALA A 12 -15.60 -2.45 -13.36
CA ALA A 12 -15.99 -3.78 -12.93
C ALA A 12 -16.34 -4.68 -14.14
N SER A 13 -17.13 -4.17 -15.08
CA SER A 13 -17.49 -4.87 -16.33
C SER A 13 -16.25 -5.17 -17.20
N ALA A 14 -15.36 -4.19 -17.34
CA ALA A 14 -14.10 -4.37 -18.06
C ALA A 14 -13.22 -5.43 -17.39
N CYS A 15 -13.13 -5.45 -16.06
CA CYS A 15 -12.36 -6.47 -15.33
C CYS A 15 -12.99 -7.87 -15.43
N GLN A 16 -14.32 -7.98 -15.48
CA GLN A 16 -14.97 -9.27 -15.75
C GLN A 16 -14.63 -9.81 -17.14
N THR A 17 -14.48 -8.92 -18.12
CA THR A 17 -14.15 -9.30 -19.51
C THR A 17 -12.66 -9.59 -19.70
N LEU A 18 -11.78 -8.78 -19.10
CA LEU A 18 -10.32 -8.86 -19.26
C LEU A 18 -9.64 -9.82 -18.27
N GLY A 19 -10.33 -10.19 -17.18
CA GLY A 19 -9.81 -11.05 -16.12
C GLY A 19 -8.50 -10.52 -15.54
N ILE A 20 -7.45 -11.34 -15.61
CA ILE A 20 -6.12 -11.03 -15.08
C ILE A 20 -5.45 -9.83 -15.77
N HIS A 21 -5.86 -9.49 -17.00
CA HIS A 21 -5.28 -8.38 -17.76
C HIS A 21 -5.87 -7.01 -17.36
N CYS A 22 -6.78 -6.96 -16.38
CA CYS A 22 -7.36 -5.70 -15.90
C CYS A 22 -6.40 -4.85 -15.04
N GLY A 23 -5.19 -5.35 -14.73
CA GLY A 23 -4.22 -4.67 -13.86
C GLY A 23 -3.98 -3.19 -14.22
N PRO A 24 -3.58 -2.86 -15.47
CA PRO A 24 -3.34 -1.47 -15.88
C PRO A 24 -4.56 -0.55 -15.69
N LEU A 25 -5.77 -1.05 -15.94
CA LEU A 25 -7.00 -0.29 -15.73
C LEU A 25 -7.24 0.01 -14.24
N LYS A 26 -7.02 -0.97 -13.36
CA LYS A 26 -7.14 -0.77 -11.90
C LYS A 26 -6.10 0.22 -11.38
N THR A 27 -4.87 0.18 -11.90
CA THR A 27 -3.82 1.16 -11.59
C THR A 27 -4.25 2.55 -12.02
N GLN A 28 -4.70 2.72 -13.27
CA GLN A 28 -5.13 4.03 -13.78
C GLN A 28 -6.34 4.58 -13.01
N ALA A 29 -7.31 3.72 -12.68
CA ALA A 29 -8.46 4.10 -11.85
C ALA A 29 -8.02 4.58 -10.46
N THR A 30 -7.01 3.93 -9.87
CA THR A 30 -6.45 4.32 -8.58
C THR A 30 -5.79 5.70 -8.65
N HIS A 31 -5.00 5.98 -9.70
CA HIS A 31 -4.45 7.32 -9.94
C HIS A 31 -5.56 8.38 -10.04
N TRP A 32 -6.56 8.12 -10.87
CA TRP A 32 -7.71 9.00 -11.04
C TRP A 32 -8.43 9.27 -9.71
N ILE A 33 -8.65 8.25 -8.87
CA ILE A 33 -9.27 8.42 -7.55
C ILE A 33 -8.46 9.38 -6.68
N CYS A 34 -7.17 9.12 -6.50
CA CYS A 34 -6.30 9.89 -5.61
C CYS A 34 -6.00 11.32 -6.12
N GLU A 35 -6.16 11.57 -7.42
CA GLU A 35 -5.95 12.90 -8.03
C GLU A 35 -7.24 13.72 -8.07
N THR A 36 -8.40 13.07 -8.14
CA THR A 36 -9.69 13.75 -8.33
C THR A 36 -10.40 14.03 -7.01
N PHE A 37 -10.22 13.18 -6.00
CA PHE A 37 -10.99 13.23 -4.76
C PHE A 37 -10.10 13.49 -3.55
N ASP A 38 -10.69 14.10 -2.51
CA ASP A 38 -10.02 14.23 -1.22
C ASP A 38 -9.86 12.86 -0.53
N LEU A 39 -9.01 12.81 0.50
CA LEU A 39 -8.70 11.58 1.20
C LEU A 39 -9.95 10.83 1.74
N PRO A 40 -10.93 11.48 2.41
CA PRO A 40 -12.13 10.80 2.87
C PRO A 40 -12.92 10.15 1.74
N GLN A 41 -13.07 10.83 0.59
CA GLN A 41 -13.78 10.30 -0.55
C GLN A 41 -12.95 9.22 -1.26
N SER A 42 -11.63 9.40 -1.42
CA SER A 42 -10.70 8.39 -1.93
C SER A 42 -10.80 7.08 -1.13
N ARG A 43 -10.78 7.15 0.21
CA ARG A 43 -10.95 5.99 1.10
C ARG A 43 -12.27 5.24 0.89
N LYS A 44 -13.35 5.94 0.56
CA LYS A 44 -14.65 5.32 0.22
C LYS A 44 -14.58 4.64 -1.14
N LEU A 45 -14.10 5.36 -2.15
CA LEU A 45 -14.10 4.91 -3.54
C LEU A 45 -13.10 3.78 -3.81
N ARG A 46 -11.95 3.77 -3.14
CA ARG A 46 -10.96 2.71 -3.32
C ARG A 46 -11.46 1.33 -2.95
N LYS A 47 -12.46 1.22 -2.07
CA LYS A 47 -13.10 -0.07 -1.72
C LYS A 47 -13.66 -0.76 -2.97
N SER A 48 -14.13 0.01 -3.95
CA SER A 48 -14.60 -0.53 -5.23
C SER A 48 -13.48 -1.17 -6.05
N ILE A 49 -12.26 -0.60 -5.99
CA ILE A 49 -11.09 -1.19 -6.67
C ILE A 49 -10.58 -2.40 -5.91
N LEU A 50 -10.40 -2.28 -4.59
CA LEU A 50 -9.92 -3.37 -3.72
C LEU A 50 -10.87 -4.58 -3.70
N GLY A 51 -12.16 -4.39 -3.99
CA GLY A 51 -13.13 -5.47 -4.15
C GLY A 51 -13.02 -6.25 -5.48
N LEU A 52 -12.07 -5.91 -6.35
CA LEU A 52 -11.85 -6.55 -7.64
C LEU A 52 -10.46 -7.20 -7.69
N PRO A 53 -10.17 -8.29 -6.96
CA PRO A 53 -8.88 -8.97 -7.04
C PRO A 53 -8.63 -9.61 -8.42
N PRO A 54 -7.36 -9.89 -8.81
CA PRO A 54 -6.13 -9.51 -8.10
C PRO A 54 -5.86 -8.01 -8.20
N ILE A 55 -5.29 -7.42 -7.15
CA ILE A 55 -4.98 -6.00 -7.11
C ILE A 55 -3.50 -5.80 -7.47
N PRO A 56 -3.17 -4.99 -8.49
CA PRO A 56 -1.78 -4.77 -8.87
C PRO A 56 -1.04 -4.00 -7.78
N LEU A 57 0.19 -4.38 -7.48
CA LEU A 57 1.02 -3.72 -6.46
C LEU A 57 1.10 -2.18 -6.63
N PRO A 58 1.24 -1.62 -7.85
CA PRO A 58 1.18 -0.17 -8.04
C PRO A 58 -0.10 0.53 -7.55
N ALA A 59 -1.24 -0.18 -7.53
CA ALA A 59 -2.47 0.38 -6.97
C ALA A 59 -2.38 0.48 -5.44
N TYR A 60 -1.84 -0.54 -4.76
CA TYR A 60 -1.55 -0.45 -3.33
C TYR A 60 -0.55 0.66 -3.03
N ASP A 61 0.56 0.73 -3.78
CA ASP A 61 1.58 1.75 -3.60
C ASP A 61 1.01 3.16 -3.67
N ARG A 62 0.09 3.41 -4.61
CA ARG A 62 -0.56 4.70 -4.76
C ARG A 62 -1.46 5.04 -3.57
N PHE A 63 -2.29 4.12 -3.10
CA PHE A 63 -3.13 4.35 -1.92
C PHE A 63 -2.30 4.51 -0.63
N ILE A 64 -1.22 3.73 -0.46
CA ILE A 64 -0.31 3.85 0.68
C ILE A 64 0.37 5.23 0.67
N SER A 65 0.83 5.69 -0.50
CA SER A 65 1.44 7.03 -0.64
C SER A 65 0.49 8.17 -0.28
N GLU A 66 -0.80 8.03 -0.61
CA GLU A 66 -1.83 9.01 -0.24
C GLU A 66 -2.01 9.07 1.29
N GLU A 67 -2.10 7.92 1.95
CA GLU A 67 -2.20 7.84 3.42
C GLU A 67 -0.95 8.38 4.11
N GLU A 68 0.24 8.05 3.58
CA GLU A 68 1.52 8.52 4.09
C GLU A 68 1.64 10.05 3.98
N SER A 69 1.24 10.60 2.83
CA SER A 69 1.21 12.05 2.61
C SER A 69 0.26 12.75 3.59
N ALA A 70 -0.93 12.18 3.80
CA ALA A 70 -1.89 12.70 4.76
C ALA A 70 -1.37 12.65 6.21
N ALA A 71 -0.71 11.56 6.59
CA ALA A 71 -0.10 11.41 7.90
C ALA A 71 1.05 12.41 8.12
N ASN A 72 1.89 12.65 7.11
CA ASN A 72 2.99 13.61 7.17
C ASN A 72 2.50 15.06 7.30
N LEU A 73 1.41 15.42 6.60
CA LEU A 73 0.77 16.72 6.80
C LEU A 73 0.20 16.88 8.21
N SER A 74 -0.30 15.79 8.79
CA SER A 74 -0.81 15.74 10.17
C SER A 74 0.30 15.73 11.23
N HIS A 75 1.54 15.33 10.88
CA HIS A 75 2.68 15.20 11.79
C HIS A 75 3.18 16.51 12.40
N ARG A 76 2.69 17.67 11.97
CA ARG A 76 2.83 18.91 12.75
C ARG A 76 2.22 18.80 14.17
N GLY A 77 1.43 17.76 14.44
CA GLY A 77 0.85 17.43 15.75
C GLY A 77 1.45 16.23 16.50
N GLY A 78 2.58 15.64 16.06
CA GLY A 78 3.27 14.59 16.84
C GLY A 78 2.59 13.22 16.89
N ALA A 79 2.04 12.74 15.77
CA ALA A 79 1.42 11.42 15.70
C ALA A 79 2.44 10.30 16.00
N THR A 80 2.14 9.46 16.99
CA THR A 80 3.03 8.37 17.48
C THR A 80 2.67 7.00 16.92
N ALA A 81 1.65 6.92 16.06
CA ALA A 81 1.12 5.66 15.58
C ALA A 81 0.68 5.76 14.11
N MET A 82 0.86 4.65 13.39
CA MET A 82 0.46 4.51 12.00
C MET A 82 -1.08 4.53 11.88
N PRO A 83 -1.65 5.28 10.91
CA PRO A 83 -3.08 5.24 10.63
C PRO A 83 -3.57 3.81 10.36
N SER A 84 -4.77 3.47 10.84
CA SER A 84 -5.34 2.14 10.66
C SER A 84 -5.59 1.83 9.18
N GLU A 85 -5.95 2.84 8.39
CA GLU A 85 -6.13 2.74 6.95
C GLU A 85 -4.84 2.38 6.21
N ALA A 86 -3.72 2.99 6.60
CA ALA A 86 -2.41 2.70 6.02
C ALA A 86 -1.99 1.26 6.35
N ARG A 87 -2.15 0.86 7.62
CA ARG A 87 -1.88 -0.51 8.07
C ARG A 87 -2.69 -1.53 7.26
N ALA A 88 -3.99 -1.30 7.10
CA ALA A 88 -4.87 -2.20 6.36
C ALA A 88 -4.41 -2.37 4.89
N LEU A 89 -3.92 -1.30 4.25
CA LEU A 89 -3.37 -1.38 2.90
C LEU A 89 -2.07 -2.19 2.84
N PHE A 90 -1.16 -2.01 3.80
CA PHE A 90 0.06 -2.82 3.87
C PHE A 90 -0.25 -4.30 4.06
N GLU A 91 -1.11 -4.64 5.02
CA GLU A 91 -1.45 -6.05 5.29
C GLU A 91 -2.13 -6.70 4.08
N ALA A 92 -3.04 -5.99 3.39
CA ALA A 92 -3.66 -6.48 2.17
C ALA A 92 -2.63 -6.67 1.04
N ALA A 93 -1.76 -5.69 0.82
CA ALA A 93 -0.71 -5.77 -0.20
C ALA A 93 0.27 -6.92 0.09
N LEU A 94 0.63 -7.14 1.36
CA LEU A 94 1.50 -8.22 1.79
C LEU A 94 0.84 -9.60 1.65
N SER A 95 -0.48 -9.71 1.83
CA SER A 95 -1.19 -10.98 1.58
C SER A 95 -1.16 -11.41 0.11
N GLU A 96 -1.12 -10.45 -0.83
CA GLU A 96 -1.10 -10.75 -2.27
C GLU A 96 0.33 -10.80 -2.85
N HIS A 97 1.24 -9.93 -2.37
CA HIS A 97 2.55 -9.69 -3.00
C HIS A 97 3.75 -9.96 -2.08
N GLY A 98 3.51 -10.30 -0.82
CA GLY A 98 4.54 -10.32 0.23
C GLY A 98 5.72 -11.26 -0.02
N SER A 99 5.56 -12.32 -0.81
CA SER A 99 6.66 -13.25 -1.11
C SER A 99 7.68 -12.69 -2.11
N ALA A 100 7.28 -11.73 -2.96
CA ALA A 100 8.09 -11.21 -4.06
C ALA A 100 8.35 -9.69 -4.00
N ALA A 101 7.85 -8.99 -2.97
CA ALA A 101 7.93 -7.53 -2.85
C ALA A 101 8.73 -7.10 -1.60
N PRO A 102 10.08 -7.23 -1.59
CA PRO A 102 10.90 -6.78 -0.46
C PRO A 102 10.78 -5.27 -0.19
N SER A 103 10.58 -4.46 -1.22
CA SER A 103 10.37 -3.01 -1.10
C SER A 103 9.11 -2.66 -0.28
N LEU A 104 8.05 -3.47 -0.38
CA LEU A 104 6.81 -3.29 0.38
C LEU A 104 7.05 -3.52 1.87
N TRP A 105 7.80 -4.57 2.23
CA TRP A 105 8.20 -4.84 3.61
C TRP A 105 9.09 -3.74 4.17
N LEU A 106 10.08 -3.28 3.40
CA LEU A 106 10.98 -2.19 3.80
C LEU A 106 10.19 -0.92 4.06
N ARG A 107 9.31 -0.52 3.14
CA ARG A 107 8.49 0.68 3.31
C ARG A 107 7.61 0.60 4.56
N TYR A 108 7.01 -0.56 4.81
CA TYR A 108 6.17 -0.76 6.00
C TYR A 108 6.97 -0.62 7.29
N ALA A 109 8.13 -1.27 7.37
CA ALA A 109 9.01 -1.19 8.52
C ALA A 109 9.58 0.22 8.72
N SER A 110 10.02 0.88 7.64
CA SER A 110 10.56 2.24 7.70
C SER A 110 9.56 3.24 8.25
N TRP A 111 8.28 3.13 7.90
CA TRP A 111 7.25 4.01 8.47
C TRP A 111 7.02 3.71 9.97
N GLN A 112 7.08 2.45 10.41
CA GLN A 112 7.06 2.18 11.86
C GLN A 112 8.26 2.77 12.59
N LEU A 113 9.46 2.68 12.00
CA LEU A 113 10.66 3.25 12.59
C LEU A 113 10.58 4.78 12.65
N SER A 114 10.05 5.45 11.61
CA SER A 114 9.88 6.91 11.60
C SER A 114 8.87 7.40 12.66
N LEU A 115 8.00 6.50 13.14
CA LEU A 115 7.08 6.74 14.26
C LEU A 115 7.69 6.35 15.62
N GLY A 116 8.96 5.95 15.67
CA GLY A 116 9.63 5.47 16.89
C GLY A 116 9.18 4.07 17.34
N SER A 117 8.43 3.34 16.53
CA SER A 117 7.88 2.02 16.86
C SER A 117 8.83 0.88 16.49
N TYR A 118 10.01 0.84 17.12
CA TYR A 118 11.08 -0.14 16.83
C TYR A 118 10.66 -1.60 17.01
N SER A 119 9.82 -1.90 18.01
CA SER A 119 9.32 -3.26 18.25
C SER A 119 8.46 -3.76 17.10
N LEU A 120 7.59 -2.90 16.56
CA LEU A 120 6.75 -3.21 15.40
C LEU A 120 7.60 -3.36 14.14
N ALA A 121 8.59 -2.50 13.93
CA ALA A 121 9.52 -2.62 12.81
C ALA A 121 10.30 -3.95 12.84
N SER A 122 10.77 -4.37 14.03
CA SER A 122 11.43 -5.67 14.20
C SER A 122 10.50 -6.84 13.90
N ALA A 123 9.25 -6.77 14.37
CA ALA A 123 8.25 -7.79 14.07
C ALA A 123 7.95 -7.89 12.56
N ILE A 124 7.91 -6.77 11.86
CA ILE A 124 7.76 -6.72 10.39
C ILE A 124 8.97 -7.35 9.71
N HIS A 125 10.19 -7.04 10.16
CA HIS A 125 11.42 -7.64 9.65
C HIS A 125 11.41 -9.17 9.80
N GLU A 126 11.12 -9.68 11.00
CA GLU A 126 11.05 -11.13 11.24
C GLU A 126 10.01 -11.82 10.36
N ARG A 127 8.84 -11.18 10.15
CA ARG A 127 7.79 -11.70 9.27
C ARG A 127 8.22 -11.68 7.81
N ALA A 128 8.94 -10.65 7.37
CA ALA A 128 9.48 -10.54 6.03
C ALA A 128 10.47 -11.68 5.72
N ILE A 129 11.41 -11.98 6.62
CA ILE A 129 12.37 -13.09 6.45
C ILE A 129 11.68 -14.44 6.28
N LYS A 130 10.56 -14.66 6.98
CA LYS A 130 9.77 -15.89 6.87
C LYS A 130 8.93 -15.98 5.60
N THR A 131 8.60 -14.84 4.98
CA THR A 131 7.62 -14.77 3.88
C THR A 131 8.29 -14.56 2.52
N LEU A 132 9.34 -13.74 2.46
CA LEU A 132 10.06 -13.46 1.24
C LEU A 132 10.71 -14.72 0.69
N ARG A 133 10.74 -14.84 -0.63
CA ARG A 133 11.55 -15.88 -1.27
C ARG A 133 13.04 -15.68 -0.93
N PRO A 134 13.84 -16.76 -0.88
CA PRO A 134 15.24 -16.69 -0.46
C PRO A 134 16.12 -15.74 -1.29
N ASP A 135 15.80 -15.56 -2.59
CA ASP A 135 16.50 -14.64 -3.48
C ASP A 135 16.43 -13.17 -3.03
N HIS A 136 15.43 -12.82 -2.22
CA HIS A 136 15.24 -11.47 -1.69
C HIS A 136 15.82 -11.27 -0.28
N HIS A 137 16.28 -12.31 0.41
CA HIS A 137 16.65 -12.22 1.83
C HIS A 137 17.85 -11.32 2.05
N ALA A 138 18.94 -11.55 1.32
CA ALA A 138 20.20 -10.83 1.55
C ALA A 138 20.03 -9.32 1.31
N SER A 139 19.44 -8.93 0.17
CA SER A 139 19.18 -7.53 -0.18
C SER A 139 18.19 -6.86 0.78
N PHE A 140 17.18 -7.59 1.23
CA PHE A 140 16.23 -7.09 2.23
C PHE A 140 16.90 -6.85 3.59
N ILE A 141 17.72 -7.78 4.08
CA ILE A 141 18.42 -7.65 5.37
C ILE A 141 19.35 -6.43 5.35
N GLU A 142 20.15 -6.28 4.30
CA GLU A 142 21.07 -5.16 4.14
C GLU A 142 20.33 -3.82 4.13
N ALA A 143 19.26 -3.71 3.34
CA ALA A 143 18.45 -2.49 3.27
C ALA A 143 17.74 -2.17 4.59
N TYR A 144 17.22 -3.17 5.29
CA TYR A 144 16.60 -2.96 6.61
C TYR A 144 17.63 -2.46 7.64
N GLN A 145 18.82 -3.04 7.68
CA GLN A 145 19.89 -2.61 8.58
C GLN A 145 20.35 -1.17 8.27
N ALA A 146 20.43 -0.81 7.00
CA ALA A 146 20.73 0.57 6.58
C ALA A 146 19.66 1.54 7.10
N ASN A 147 18.37 1.19 6.97
CA ASN A 147 17.27 2.03 7.47
C ASN A 147 17.32 2.19 9.00
N VAL A 148 17.58 1.12 9.75
CA VAL A 148 17.69 1.20 11.21
C VAL A 148 18.87 2.08 11.66
N ARG A 149 20.00 2.03 10.95
CA ARG A 149 21.20 2.85 11.27
C ARG A 149 21.06 4.32 10.89
N GLY A 150 20.18 4.64 9.94
CA GLY A 150 19.97 5.99 9.43
C GLY A 150 18.95 6.83 10.21
N ILE A 151 18.40 6.28 11.30
CA ILE A 151 17.41 6.91 12.20
C ILE A 151 18.12 7.31 13.49
#